data_AF-A0A944Y8F0-F1
#
_entry.id   AF-A0A944Y8F0-F1
#
_cell.length_a   1.000
_cell.length_b   1.000
_cell.length_c   1.000
_cell.angle_alpha   90.00
_cell.angle_beta   90.00
_cell.angle_gamma   90.00
#
_symmetry.space_group_name_H-M   'P 1'
#
loop_
_entity.id
_entity.type
_entity.pdbx_description
1 polymer ?
#
loop_
_entity_poly.entity_id
_entity_poly.type
_entity_poly.pdbx_seq_one_letter_code
_entity_poly.pdbx_strand_id
1 'polypeptide(L)'
;MKNLKIICLTILLGATIQQANAGTLEDIKEKLRPYIVQYLGAETANKILGADANSINMPKIPTVSTDAKDVSSLGQEDDGNWDKIPKDKRGLYNAYFVKEVFQAVKNRRADDNIIGKWSQTLAQGGSREGVYRAFVLDNDYAGKENFNYPLSDSSINFAKWYMQKFVNKEVKKAKLKKFNFYSLKRITTEKSLEIVDAFGKDKDNLHNWYAILSSDLATKYPKLWKTKTRQVKTSKGHKYWAQNMPAQFLKSELIVKVHMVYNHLNQVSAE
;
A
#
# COMPACT_ATOMS: atom_id res chain seq x y z
N MET A 1 -26.67 21.90 -3.97
CA MET A 1 -25.18 21.72 -3.92
C MET A 1 -24.57 21.10 -5.18
N LYS A 2 -25.17 20.08 -5.80
CA LYS A 2 -24.65 19.46 -7.04
C LYS A 2 -24.53 20.46 -8.21
N ASN A 3 -25.54 21.32 -8.36
CA ASN A 3 -25.56 22.35 -9.41
C ASN A 3 -24.51 23.46 -9.17
N LEU A 4 -24.21 23.80 -7.92
CA LEU A 4 -23.18 24.80 -7.58
C LEU A 4 -21.76 24.32 -7.91
N LYS A 5 -21.49 23.02 -7.69
CA LYS A 5 -20.21 22.39 -8.06
C LYS A 5 -20.01 22.32 -9.57
N ILE A 6 -21.09 22.07 -10.32
CA ILE A 6 -21.07 22.06 -11.78
C ILE A 6 -20.79 23.47 -12.32
N ILE A 7 -21.45 24.50 -11.77
CA ILE A 7 -21.25 25.90 -12.15
C ILE A 7 -19.79 26.35 -11.91
N CYS A 8 -19.21 26.04 -10.74
CA CYS A 8 -17.80 26.34 -10.46
C CYS A 8 -16.83 25.60 -11.41
N LEU A 9 -17.15 24.36 -11.80
CA LEU A 9 -16.34 23.61 -12.76
C LEU A 9 -16.39 24.26 -14.15
N THR A 10 -17.57 24.72 -14.61
CA THR A 10 -17.71 25.45 -15.89
C THR A 10 -16.96 26.79 -15.89
N ILE A 11 -16.94 27.52 -14.78
CA ILE A 11 -16.20 28.78 -14.67
C ILE A 11 -14.67 28.52 -14.67
N LEU A 12 -14.20 27.48 -13.98
CA LEU A 12 -12.79 27.06 -14.04
C LEU A 12 -12.38 26.55 -15.43
N LEU A 13 -13.26 25.79 -16.10
CA LEU A 13 -13.05 25.31 -17.47
C LEU A 13 -12.88 26.49 -18.44
N GLY A 14 -13.71 27.53 -18.34
CA GLY A 14 -13.61 28.75 -19.15
C GLY A 14 -12.30 29.51 -18.97
N ALA A 15 -11.79 29.60 -17.73
CA ALA A 15 -10.54 30.29 -17.43
C ALA A 15 -9.28 29.57 -17.95
N THR A 16 -9.31 28.24 -18.07
CA THR A 16 -8.16 27.46 -18.59
C THR A 16 -8.05 27.48 -20.12
N ILE A 17 -9.14 27.69 -20.84
CA ILE A 17 -9.16 27.74 -22.31
C ILE A 17 -8.54 29.05 -22.83
N GLN A 18 -8.68 30.16 -22.09
CA GLN A 18 -8.10 31.47 -22.47
C GLN A 18 -6.57 31.56 -22.30
N GLN A 19 -5.93 30.64 -21.58
CA GLN A 19 -4.47 30.62 -21.39
C GLN A 19 -3.74 29.58 -22.26
N ALA A 20 -4.46 28.77 -23.05
CA ALA A 20 -3.86 27.71 -23.85
C ALA A 20 -3.50 28.22 -25.25
N ASN A 21 -2.41 28.98 -25.36
CA ASN A 21 -1.69 29.08 -26.62
C ASN A 21 -1.06 27.70 -26.94
N ALA A 22 -1.46 27.11 -28.07
CA ALA A 22 -0.85 25.95 -28.73
C ALA A 22 -0.66 24.64 -27.92
N GLY A 23 -1.68 24.19 -27.17
CA GLY A 23 -1.71 22.86 -26.56
C GLY A 23 -2.62 21.89 -27.31
N THR A 24 -2.22 20.63 -27.44
CA THR A 24 -3.06 19.56 -28.01
C THR A 24 -4.27 19.27 -27.09
N LEU A 25 -5.31 18.63 -27.63
CA LEU A 25 -6.50 18.22 -26.85
C LEU A 25 -6.13 17.37 -25.62
N GLU A 26 -5.01 16.64 -25.68
CA GLU A 26 -4.51 15.85 -24.54
C GLU A 26 -3.90 16.71 -23.43
N ASP A 27 -3.20 17.81 -23.77
CA ASP A 27 -2.67 18.74 -22.77
C ASP A 27 -3.78 19.41 -21.94
N ILE A 28 -4.93 19.66 -22.59
CA ILE A 28 -6.12 20.21 -21.94
C ILE A 28 -6.76 19.16 -21.02
N LYS A 29 -6.87 17.90 -21.46
CA LYS A 29 -7.38 16.80 -20.63
C LYS A 29 -6.51 16.58 -19.39
N GLU A 30 -5.19 16.62 -19.52
CA GLU A 30 -4.27 16.46 -18.39
C GLU A 30 -4.41 17.59 -17.35
N LYS A 31 -4.54 18.84 -17.79
CA LYS A 31 -4.73 20.00 -16.90
C LYS A 31 -6.08 19.98 -16.18
N LEU A 32 -7.13 19.48 -16.83
CA LEU A 32 -8.49 19.46 -16.28
C LEU A 32 -8.75 18.25 -15.36
N ARG A 33 -8.13 17.11 -15.62
CA ARG A 33 -8.31 15.86 -14.87
C ARG A 33 -8.19 16.02 -13.35
N PRO A 34 -7.18 16.69 -12.75
CA PRO A 34 -7.08 16.83 -11.29
C PRO A 34 -8.30 17.52 -10.68
N TYR A 35 -8.87 18.53 -11.35
CA TYR A 35 -10.07 19.23 -10.88
C TYR A 35 -11.32 18.34 -11.01
N ILE A 36 -11.47 17.63 -12.12
CA ILE A 36 -12.61 16.72 -12.31
C ILE A 36 -12.55 15.56 -11.29
N VAL A 37 -11.36 15.00 -11.03
CA VAL A 37 -11.18 13.97 -9.99
C VAL A 37 -11.51 14.53 -8.60
N GLN A 38 -11.05 15.74 -8.28
CA GLN A 38 -11.29 16.36 -6.98
C GLN A 38 -12.78 16.61 -6.70
N TYR A 39 -13.55 17.06 -7.69
CA TYR A 39 -14.94 17.47 -7.50
C TYR A 39 -15.98 16.41 -7.87
N LEU A 40 -15.67 15.55 -8.84
CA LEU A 40 -16.60 14.59 -9.45
C LEU A 40 -16.15 13.13 -9.36
N GLY A 41 -14.92 12.87 -8.87
CA GLY A 41 -14.39 11.53 -8.69
C GLY A 41 -13.71 10.94 -9.93
N ALA A 42 -12.82 9.97 -9.70
CA ALA A 42 -12.01 9.36 -10.75
C ALA A 42 -12.83 8.61 -11.81
N GLU A 43 -13.93 7.98 -11.42
CA GLU A 43 -14.83 7.28 -12.34
C GLU A 43 -15.48 8.24 -13.35
N THR A 44 -15.99 9.38 -12.87
CA THR A 44 -16.55 10.44 -13.71
C THR A 44 -15.48 11.09 -14.58
N ALA A 45 -14.28 11.32 -14.05
CA ALA A 45 -13.16 11.85 -14.81
C ALA A 45 -12.76 10.93 -15.97
N ASN A 46 -12.74 9.62 -15.74
CA ASN A 46 -12.44 8.63 -16.77
C ASN A 46 -13.56 8.50 -17.82
N LYS A 47 -14.82 8.70 -17.41
CA LYS A 47 -15.96 8.72 -18.34
C LYS A 47 -15.98 9.96 -19.24
N ILE A 48 -15.56 11.12 -18.73
CA ILE A 48 -15.59 12.40 -19.45
C ILE A 48 -14.32 12.63 -20.28
N LEU A 49 -13.14 12.38 -19.71
CA LEU A 49 -11.85 12.69 -20.34
C LEU A 49 -11.19 11.47 -21.01
N GLY A 50 -11.86 10.32 -20.99
CA GLY A 50 -11.26 9.02 -21.31
C GLY A 50 -10.40 8.48 -20.16
N ALA A 51 -10.01 7.20 -20.25
CA ALA A 51 -9.02 6.63 -19.35
C ALA A 51 -7.77 7.51 -19.39
N ASP A 52 -7.23 7.85 -18.23
CA ASP A 52 -5.99 8.61 -18.18
C ASP A 52 -4.90 7.81 -18.91
N ALA A 53 -4.42 8.31 -20.05
CA ALA A 53 -3.35 7.67 -20.83
C ALA A 53 -2.06 7.52 -19.99
N ASN A 54 -1.99 8.27 -18.88
CA ASN A 54 -0.95 8.25 -17.88
C ASN A 54 -1.28 7.41 -16.63
N SER A 55 -2.45 6.78 -16.57
CA SER A 55 -2.79 5.86 -15.48
C SER A 55 -2.16 4.49 -15.72
N ILE A 56 -1.40 4.03 -14.74
CA ILE A 56 -0.91 2.65 -14.71
C ILE A 56 -2.11 1.73 -14.57
N ASN A 57 -2.22 0.76 -15.48
CA ASN A 57 -3.27 -0.25 -15.45
C ASN A 57 -2.99 -1.29 -14.38
N MET A 58 -4.06 -1.75 -13.70
CA MET A 58 -3.95 -2.86 -12.76
C MET A 58 -3.53 -4.11 -13.53
N PRO A 59 -2.37 -4.72 -13.20
CA PRO A 59 -1.99 -5.97 -13.81
C PRO A 59 -2.95 -7.08 -13.41
N LYS A 60 -2.96 -8.17 -14.19
CA LYS A 60 -3.65 -9.38 -13.77
C LYS A 60 -3.03 -9.88 -12.46
N ILE A 61 -3.86 -10.06 -11.44
CA ILE A 61 -3.40 -10.59 -10.15
C ILE A 61 -3.00 -12.05 -10.34
N PRO A 62 -1.76 -12.44 -9.99
CA PRO A 62 -1.27 -13.79 -10.19
C PRO A 62 -2.05 -14.78 -9.32
N THR A 63 -2.14 -16.03 -9.79
CA THR A 63 -2.66 -17.13 -9.00
C THR A 63 -1.59 -17.57 -8.01
N VAL A 64 -1.87 -17.46 -6.71
CA VAL A 64 -0.98 -17.99 -5.67
C VAL A 64 -1.03 -19.52 -5.73
N SER A 65 0.03 -20.14 -6.26
CA SER A 65 0.20 -21.60 -6.21
C SER A 65 0.73 -21.97 -4.82
N THR A 66 0.01 -22.84 -4.11
CA THR A 66 0.42 -23.40 -2.82
C THR A 66 1.13 -24.74 -3.04
N ASP A 67 2.22 -24.76 -3.81
CA ASP A 67 3.05 -25.96 -3.82
C ASP A 67 4.04 -25.88 -2.65
N ALA A 68 3.78 -26.65 -1.60
CA ALA A 68 4.60 -26.68 -0.38
C ALA A 68 6.04 -27.19 -0.62
N LYS A 69 6.32 -27.70 -1.83
CA LYS A 69 7.64 -28.14 -2.28
C LYS A 69 8.35 -27.12 -3.17
N ASP A 70 7.68 -26.01 -3.50
CA ASP A 70 8.28 -24.98 -4.34
C ASP A 70 9.27 -24.14 -3.53
N VAL A 71 10.54 -24.49 -3.68
CA VAL A 71 11.70 -23.80 -3.10
C VAL A 71 12.22 -22.69 -4.02
N SER A 72 11.55 -22.37 -5.13
CA SER A 72 11.97 -21.28 -6.02
C SER A 72 11.95 -19.90 -5.34
N SER A 73 11.13 -19.75 -4.29
CA SER A 73 11.08 -18.58 -3.39
C SER A 73 12.16 -18.58 -2.30
N LEU A 74 12.87 -19.69 -2.08
CA LEU A 74 14.03 -19.78 -1.17
C LEU A 74 15.35 -19.38 -1.85
N GLY A 75 15.34 -19.17 -3.17
CA GLY A 75 16.45 -18.54 -3.87
C GLY A 75 16.55 -17.06 -3.49
N GLN A 76 17.79 -16.53 -3.43
CA GLN A 76 18.01 -15.09 -3.32
C GLN A 76 17.22 -14.39 -4.42
N GLU A 77 16.09 -13.77 -4.05
CA GLU A 77 15.47 -12.74 -4.86
C GLU A 77 16.61 -11.76 -5.18
N ASP A 78 16.86 -11.52 -6.47
CA ASP A 78 17.70 -10.41 -6.91
C ASP A 78 17.13 -9.15 -6.27
N ASP A 79 17.71 -8.76 -5.13
CA ASP A 79 17.25 -7.68 -4.29
C ASP A 79 17.44 -6.33 -5.00
N GLY A 80 18.03 -6.33 -6.20
CA GLY A 80 18.18 -5.20 -7.06
C GLY A 80 19.11 -4.19 -6.43
N ASN A 81 18.73 -2.92 -6.43
CA ASN A 81 19.58 -1.78 -6.06
C ASN A 81 20.13 -1.77 -4.61
N TRP A 82 20.07 -2.87 -3.85
CA TRP A 82 20.62 -2.97 -2.50
C TRP A 82 22.13 -2.69 -2.48
N ASP A 83 22.85 -3.17 -3.49
CA ASP A 83 24.28 -2.89 -3.65
C ASP A 83 24.59 -1.42 -3.94
N LYS A 84 23.61 -0.66 -4.45
CA LYS A 84 23.72 0.77 -4.67
C LYS A 84 23.52 1.59 -3.39
N ILE A 85 23.09 0.96 -2.28
CA ILE A 85 22.93 1.63 -0.99
C ILE A 85 24.25 1.56 -0.21
N PRO A 86 24.83 2.72 0.19
CA PRO A 86 26.02 2.76 1.04
C PRO A 86 25.84 1.97 2.34
N LYS A 87 26.87 1.21 2.77
CA LYS A 87 26.80 0.29 3.92
C LYS A 87 26.39 1.00 5.22
N ASP A 88 26.86 2.23 5.44
CA ASP A 88 26.50 3.10 6.56
C ASP A 88 25.00 3.45 6.58
N LYS A 89 24.38 3.58 5.40
CA LYS A 89 22.93 3.84 5.28
C LYS A 89 22.08 2.58 5.44
N ARG A 90 22.61 1.39 5.14
CA ARG A 90 21.89 0.12 5.29
C ARG A 90 21.48 -0.13 6.74
N GLY A 91 22.39 0.11 7.69
CA GLY A 91 22.09 -0.02 9.12
C GLY A 91 20.96 0.91 9.57
N LEU A 92 20.96 2.15 9.08
CA LEU A 92 19.90 3.12 9.38
C LEU A 92 18.54 2.69 8.81
N TYR A 93 18.49 2.21 7.56
CA TYR A 93 17.25 1.70 6.97
C TYR A 93 16.74 0.42 7.65
N ASN A 94 17.64 -0.42 8.15
CA ASN A 94 17.28 -1.56 9.00
C ASN A 94 16.58 -1.10 10.27
N ALA A 95 17.21 -0.18 11.00
CA ALA A 95 16.65 0.36 12.24
C ALA A 95 15.30 1.07 12.03
N TYR A 96 15.17 1.90 10.99
CA TYR A 96 13.92 2.59 10.70
C TYR A 96 12.77 1.62 10.37
N PHE A 97 13.03 0.63 9.54
CA PHE A 97 12.04 -0.40 9.26
C PHE A 97 11.62 -1.14 10.53
N VAL A 98 12.57 -1.60 11.35
CA VAL A 98 12.25 -2.34 12.59
C VAL A 98 11.38 -1.48 13.51
N LYS A 99 11.72 -0.20 13.68
CA LYS A 99 10.94 0.74 14.47
C LYS A 99 9.52 0.90 13.93
N GLU A 100 9.37 1.11 12.62
CA GLU A 100 8.06 1.32 12.00
C GLU A 100 7.20 0.06 12.01
N VAL A 101 7.76 -1.09 11.62
CA VAL A 101 7.02 -2.36 11.56
C VAL A 101 6.61 -2.80 12.96
N PHE A 102 7.48 -2.66 13.97
CA PHE A 102 7.12 -2.98 15.35
C PHE A 102 6.00 -2.08 15.85
N GLN A 103 6.08 -0.77 15.62
CA GLN A 103 5.01 0.17 15.98
C GLN A 103 3.70 -0.17 15.27
N ALA A 104 3.74 -0.51 13.98
CA ALA A 104 2.54 -0.83 13.20
C ALA A 104 1.92 -2.19 13.59
N VAL A 105 2.75 -3.18 13.95
CA VAL A 105 2.31 -4.51 14.38
C VAL A 105 1.79 -4.48 15.82
N LYS A 106 2.62 -4.00 16.75
CA LYS A 106 2.40 -4.07 18.21
C LYS A 106 1.61 -2.91 18.79
N ASN A 107 1.46 -1.82 18.03
CA ASN A 107 0.84 -0.56 18.46
C ASN A 107 1.55 0.09 19.67
N ARG A 108 2.88 -0.08 19.77
CA ARG A 108 3.75 0.55 20.78
C ARG A 108 5.16 0.73 20.21
N ARG A 109 5.94 1.65 20.79
CA ARG A 109 7.31 1.91 20.32
C ARG A 109 8.22 0.72 20.66
N ALA A 110 9.14 0.40 19.76
CA ALA A 110 10.22 -0.53 20.03
C ALA A 110 11.24 0.12 20.97
N ASP A 111 11.77 -0.66 21.90
CA ASP A 111 12.97 -0.29 22.66
C ASP A 111 14.25 -0.56 21.86
N ASP A 112 15.38 -0.08 22.37
CA ASP A 112 16.68 -0.18 21.70
C ASP A 112 17.17 -1.63 21.56
N ASN A 113 16.76 -2.52 22.46
CA ASN A 113 17.11 -3.95 22.38
C ASN A 113 16.40 -4.62 21.20
N ILE A 114 15.11 -4.34 21.01
CA ILE A 114 14.32 -4.83 19.87
C ILE A 114 14.89 -4.27 18.57
N ILE A 115 15.19 -2.97 18.54
CA ILE A 115 15.76 -2.31 17.35
C ILE A 115 17.12 -2.94 17.01
N GLY A 116 18.02 -3.06 17.98
CA GLY A 116 19.36 -3.63 17.80
C GLY A 116 19.30 -5.07 17.29
N LYS A 117 18.54 -5.94 17.96
CA LYS A 117 18.40 -7.36 17.62
C LYS A 117 17.95 -7.57 16.18
N TRP A 118 16.84 -6.95 15.80
CA TRP A 118 16.24 -7.20 14.48
C TRP A 118 16.96 -6.44 13.36
N SER A 119 17.57 -5.29 13.66
CA SER A 119 18.41 -4.60 12.67
C SER A 119 19.67 -5.40 12.34
N GLN A 120 20.27 -6.06 13.34
CA GLN A 120 21.40 -6.95 13.14
C GLN A 120 21.00 -8.21 12.38
N THR A 121 19.82 -8.78 12.67
CA THR A 121 19.27 -9.92 11.92
C THR A 121 19.13 -9.57 10.43
N LEU A 122 18.61 -8.39 10.11
CA LEU A 122 18.53 -7.90 8.73
C LEU A 122 19.91 -7.65 8.10
N ALA A 123 20.87 -7.16 8.88
CA ALA A 123 22.25 -6.98 8.40
C ALA A 123 22.95 -8.31 8.07
N GLN A 124 22.53 -9.41 8.72
CA GLN A 124 23.02 -10.77 8.50
C GLN A 124 22.26 -11.52 7.40
N GLY A 125 21.40 -10.85 6.63
CA GLY A 125 20.66 -11.44 5.51
C GLY A 125 19.26 -11.96 5.87
N GLY A 126 18.75 -11.66 7.07
CA GLY A 126 17.33 -11.89 7.37
C GLY A 126 16.42 -11.04 6.46
N SER A 127 15.26 -11.59 6.09
CA SER A 127 14.30 -10.88 5.25
C SER A 127 13.39 -9.95 6.08
N ARG A 128 12.87 -8.91 5.43
CA ARG A 128 11.94 -7.95 6.06
C ARG A 128 10.64 -8.63 6.47
N GLU A 129 10.20 -9.57 5.64
CA GLU A 129 9.07 -10.45 5.88
C GLU A 129 9.32 -11.41 7.05
N GLY A 130 10.52 -11.97 7.19
CA GLY A 130 10.89 -12.79 8.34
C GLY A 130 10.83 -12.03 9.66
N VAL A 131 11.34 -10.80 9.68
CA VAL A 131 11.23 -9.91 10.86
C VAL A 131 9.77 -9.58 11.17
N TYR A 132 8.97 -9.27 10.15
CA TYR A 132 7.54 -9.05 10.32
C TYR A 132 6.84 -10.27 10.95
N ARG A 133 7.06 -11.46 10.37
CA ARG A 133 6.51 -12.72 10.85
C ARG A 133 6.88 -13.01 12.30
N ALA A 134 8.12 -12.73 12.69
CA ALA A 134 8.53 -12.88 14.07
C ALA A 134 7.70 -12.03 15.05
N PHE A 135 7.18 -10.87 14.63
CA PHE A 135 6.33 -10.03 15.47
C PHE A 135 4.86 -10.42 15.49
N VAL A 136 4.36 -11.04 14.41
CA VAL A 136 2.95 -11.46 14.34
C VAL A 136 2.72 -12.91 14.75
N LEU A 137 3.79 -13.70 14.88
CA LEU A 137 3.74 -15.09 15.33
C LEU A 137 4.24 -15.29 16.77
N ASP A 138 4.66 -14.23 17.46
CA ASP A 138 5.06 -14.35 18.87
C ASP A 138 3.85 -14.52 19.81
N ASN A 139 4.13 -14.91 21.04
CA ASN A 139 3.11 -15.18 22.05
C ASN A 139 2.29 -13.93 22.42
N ASP A 140 2.90 -12.74 22.37
CA ASP A 140 2.20 -11.47 22.64
C ASP A 140 1.14 -11.19 21.56
N TYR A 141 1.47 -11.40 20.28
CA TYR A 141 0.51 -11.23 19.19
C TYR A 141 -0.54 -12.34 19.19
N ALA A 142 -0.14 -13.60 19.42
CA ALA A 142 -1.05 -14.72 19.54
C ALA A 142 -2.09 -14.51 20.66
N GLY A 143 -1.67 -13.97 21.80
CA GLY A 143 -2.58 -13.55 22.87
C GLY A 143 -3.64 -12.58 22.36
N LYS A 144 -3.25 -11.55 21.59
CA LYS A 144 -4.17 -10.57 21.01
C LYS A 144 -5.12 -11.18 19.97
N GLU A 145 -4.72 -12.21 19.23
CA GLU A 145 -5.60 -12.93 18.31
C GLU A 145 -6.66 -13.77 19.06
N ASN A 146 -6.34 -14.27 20.25
CA ASN A 146 -7.23 -15.10 21.06
C ASN A 146 -8.27 -14.30 21.88
N PHE A 147 -8.04 -13.02 22.13
CA PHE A 147 -9.01 -12.14 22.80
C PHE A 147 -10.05 -11.59 21.83
N ASN A 148 -11.20 -11.15 22.35
CA ASN A 148 -12.23 -10.53 21.53
C ASN A 148 -11.88 -9.06 21.22
N TYR A 149 -11.15 -8.84 20.13
CA TYR A 149 -10.96 -7.52 19.52
C TYR A 149 -11.85 -7.41 18.27
N PRO A 150 -13.08 -6.87 18.39
CA PRO A 150 -13.98 -6.76 17.26
C PRO A 150 -13.45 -5.77 16.22
N LEU A 151 -13.88 -5.98 14.98
CA LEU A 151 -13.57 -5.10 13.87
C LEU A 151 -14.57 -3.94 13.77
N SER A 152 -14.07 -2.73 13.57
CA SER A 152 -14.91 -1.61 13.16
C SER A 152 -15.52 -1.84 11.77
N ASP A 153 -16.70 -1.25 11.50
CA ASP A 153 -17.32 -1.31 10.17
C ASP A 153 -16.40 -0.73 9.08
N SER A 154 -15.61 0.31 9.42
CA SER A 154 -14.58 0.87 8.55
C SER A 154 -13.48 -0.13 8.22
N SER A 155 -13.01 -0.89 9.21
CA SER A 155 -12.02 -1.97 9.02
C SER A 155 -12.57 -3.10 8.15
N ILE A 156 -13.84 -3.46 8.34
CA ILE A 156 -14.53 -4.48 7.52
C ILE A 156 -14.65 -4.01 6.07
N ASN A 157 -15.10 -2.78 5.85
CA ASN A 157 -15.26 -2.21 4.51
C ASN A 157 -13.91 -2.07 3.80
N PHE A 158 -12.86 -1.67 4.52
CA PHE A 158 -11.50 -1.66 4.01
C PHE A 158 -11.05 -3.05 3.59
N ALA A 159 -11.21 -4.06 4.45
CA ALA A 159 -10.81 -5.43 4.15
C ALA A 159 -11.54 -5.98 2.91
N LYS A 160 -12.86 -5.76 2.78
CA LYS A 160 -13.61 -6.16 1.59
C LYS A 160 -13.04 -5.55 0.32
N TRP A 161 -12.89 -4.22 0.30
CA TRP A 161 -12.36 -3.49 -0.84
C TRP A 161 -10.94 -3.94 -1.19
N TYR A 162 -10.09 -4.07 -0.19
CA TYR A 162 -8.68 -4.43 -0.37
C TYR A 162 -8.52 -5.85 -0.89
N MET A 163 -9.19 -6.83 -0.26
CA MET A 163 -9.11 -8.24 -0.67
C MET A 163 -9.67 -8.45 -2.07
N GLN A 164 -10.76 -7.77 -2.43
CA GLN A 164 -11.32 -7.86 -3.77
C GLN A 164 -10.37 -7.22 -4.80
N LYS A 165 -9.86 -6.02 -4.55
CA LYS A 165 -9.09 -5.26 -5.54
C LYS A 165 -7.64 -5.71 -5.70
N PHE A 166 -6.95 -6.09 -4.62
CA PHE A 166 -5.50 -6.35 -4.65
C PHE A 166 -5.13 -7.82 -4.45
N VAL A 167 -6.04 -8.62 -3.91
CA VAL A 167 -5.83 -10.06 -3.66
C VAL A 167 -6.75 -10.92 -4.54
N ASN A 168 -7.65 -10.30 -5.30
CA ASN A 168 -8.67 -10.98 -6.12
C ASN A 168 -9.51 -12.00 -5.34
N LYS A 169 -9.84 -11.67 -4.08
CA LYS A 169 -10.70 -12.51 -3.22
C LYS A 169 -11.88 -11.74 -2.71
N GLU A 170 -13.08 -12.19 -3.09
CA GLU A 170 -14.30 -11.65 -2.54
C GLU A 170 -14.53 -12.19 -1.12
N VAL A 171 -14.84 -11.30 -0.17
CA VAL A 171 -15.11 -11.68 1.22
C VAL A 171 -16.44 -11.09 1.69
N LYS A 172 -17.29 -11.93 2.27
CA LYS A 172 -18.60 -11.54 2.80
C LYS A 172 -18.47 -10.79 4.12
N LYS A 173 -19.25 -9.71 4.30
CA LYS A 173 -19.29 -8.91 5.55
C LYS A 173 -19.56 -9.77 6.79
N ALA A 174 -20.52 -10.69 6.70
CA ALA A 174 -20.87 -11.60 7.80
C ALA A 174 -19.71 -12.50 8.26
N LYS A 175 -18.82 -12.90 7.33
CA LYS A 175 -17.62 -13.67 7.66
C LYS A 175 -16.61 -12.78 8.40
N LEU A 176 -16.36 -11.58 7.89
CA LEU A 176 -15.42 -10.64 8.50
C LEU A 176 -15.84 -10.19 9.90
N LYS A 177 -17.14 -10.04 10.18
CA LYS A 177 -17.63 -9.73 11.54
C LYS A 177 -17.21 -10.73 12.62
N LYS A 178 -16.89 -11.97 12.23
CA LYS A 178 -16.43 -13.03 13.14
C LYS A 178 -14.91 -13.03 13.36
N PHE A 179 -14.17 -12.18 12.64
CA PHE A 179 -12.72 -12.13 12.75
C PHE A 179 -12.28 -11.21 13.88
N ASN A 180 -11.21 -11.61 14.54
CA ASN A 180 -10.42 -10.73 15.40
C ASN A 180 -9.67 -9.69 14.55
N PHE A 181 -9.56 -8.46 15.06
CA PHE A 181 -8.87 -7.35 14.41
C PHE A 181 -7.41 -7.66 14.04
N TYR A 182 -6.63 -8.21 14.98
CA TYR A 182 -5.23 -8.58 14.78
C TYR A 182 -5.08 -9.72 13.77
N SER A 183 -5.99 -10.71 13.79
CA SER A 183 -6.01 -11.79 12.81
C SER A 183 -6.28 -11.26 11.40
N LEU A 184 -7.26 -10.38 11.23
CA LEU A 184 -7.56 -9.83 9.90
C LEU A 184 -6.40 -8.98 9.37
N LYS A 185 -5.76 -8.19 10.24
CA LYS A 185 -4.56 -7.40 9.88
C LYS A 185 -3.45 -8.30 9.37
N ARG A 186 -3.12 -9.37 10.12
CA ARG A 186 -2.09 -10.35 9.73
C ARG A 186 -2.44 -11.05 8.41
N ILE A 187 -3.65 -11.60 8.30
CA ILE A 187 -4.10 -12.34 7.11
C ILE A 187 -4.05 -11.47 5.87
N THR A 188 -4.50 -10.22 5.95
CA THR A 188 -4.50 -9.30 4.81
C THR A 188 -3.07 -9.00 4.34
N THR A 189 -2.14 -8.77 5.28
CA THR A 189 -0.73 -8.54 4.97
C THR A 189 -0.08 -9.78 4.37
N GLU A 190 -0.23 -10.96 4.99
CA GLU A 190 0.33 -12.22 4.47
C GLU A 190 -0.20 -12.53 3.07
N LYS A 191 -1.50 -12.37 2.83
CA LYS A 191 -2.06 -12.54 1.48
C LYS A 191 -1.54 -11.53 0.47
N SER A 192 -1.14 -10.34 0.91
CA SER A 192 -0.52 -9.35 0.03
C SER A 192 0.92 -9.72 -0.30
N LEU A 193 1.66 -10.28 0.67
CA LEU A 193 3.03 -10.79 0.44
C LEU A 193 3.02 -11.99 -0.52
N GLU A 194 2.06 -12.91 -0.37
CA GLU A 194 1.85 -14.01 -1.33
C GLU A 194 1.64 -13.48 -2.76
N ILE A 195 0.93 -12.36 -2.94
CA ILE A 195 0.77 -11.72 -4.26
C ILE A 195 2.09 -11.14 -4.77
N VAL A 196 2.87 -10.48 -3.91
CA VAL A 196 4.20 -9.96 -4.28
C VAL A 196 5.09 -11.09 -4.78
N ASP A 197 5.13 -12.21 -4.06
CA ASP A 197 5.95 -13.37 -4.40
C ASP A 197 5.46 -14.04 -5.68
N ALA A 198 4.15 -14.13 -5.88
CA ALA A 198 3.55 -14.75 -7.06
C ALA A 198 3.78 -13.98 -8.37
N PHE A 199 4.21 -12.71 -8.32
CA PHE A 199 4.71 -12.01 -9.52
C PHE A 199 6.08 -12.53 -9.95
N GLY A 200 6.88 -13.10 -9.04
CA GLY A 200 8.18 -13.69 -9.34
C GLY A 200 9.10 -12.75 -10.12
N LYS A 201 9.44 -13.14 -11.36
CA LYS A 201 10.32 -12.36 -12.25
C LYS A 201 9.63 -11.18 -12.96
N ASP A 202 8.30 -11.09 -12.90
CA ASP A 202 7.54 -10.02 -13.56
C ASP A 202 7.56 -8.72 -12.74
N LYS A 203 8.74 -8.08 -12.72
CA LYS A 203 9.00 -6.88 -11.91
C LYS A 203 8.13 -5.70 -12.35
N ASP A 204 7.82 -5.53 -13.65
CA ASP A 204 6.99 -4.39 -14.08
C ASP A 204 5.55 -4.51 -13.56
N ASN A 205 4.94 -5.69 -13.66
CA ASN A 205 3.61 -5.88 -13.10
C ASN A 205 3.60 -5.80 -11.58
N LEU A 206 4.63 -6.30 -10.88
CA LEU A 206 4.77 -6.07 -9.45
C LEU A 206 4.81 -4.57 -9.10
N HIS A 207 5.61 -3.78 -9.83
CA HIS A 207 5.69 -2.33 -9.63
C HIS A 207 4.36 -1.65 -9.94
N ASN A 208 3.64 -2.07 -10.99
CA ASN A 208 2.33 -1.54 -11.34
C ASN A 208 1.30 -1.82 -10.23
N TRP A 209 1.25 -3.06 -9.75
CA TRP A 209 0.36 -3.48 -8.66
C TRP A 209 0.61 -2.66 -7.38
N TYR A 210 1.87 -2.58 -6.95
CA TYR A 210 2.25 -1.80 -5.77
C TYR A 210 1.93 -0.32 -5.94
N ALA A 211 2.17 0.23 -7.13
CA ALA A 211 1.95 1.63 -7.43
C ALA A 211 0.48 2.02 -7.28
N ILE A 212 -0.42 1.18 -7.80
CA ILE A 212 -1.86 1.41 -7.68
C ILE A 212 -2.31 1.25 -6.24
N LEU A 213 -1.85 0.21 -5.53
CA LEU A 213 -2.13 0.01 -4.11
C LEU A 213 -1.72 1.24 -3.31
N SER A 214 -0.49 1.69 -3.47
CA SER A 214 0.06 2.82 -2.72
C SER A 214 -0.65 4.13 -3.03
N SER A 215 -0.99 4.36 -4.29
CA SER A 215 -1.74 5.54 -4.76
C SER A 215 -3.15 5.59 -4.19
N ASP A 216 -3.85 4.44 -4.17
CA ASP A 216 -5.20 4.32 -3.63
C ASP A 216 -5.20 4.55 -2.12
N LEU A 217 -4.25 3.96 -1.39
CA LEU A 217 -4.10 4.17 0.05
C LEU A 217 -3.77 5.62 0.39
N ALA A 218 -2.89 6.26 -0.38
CA ALA A 218 -2.56 7.69 -0.25
C ALA A 218 -3.77 8.60 -0.47
N THR A 219 -4.59 8.27 -1.47
CA THR A 219 -5.78 9.04 -1.82
C THR A 219 -6.91 8.86 -0.80
N LYS A 220 -7.14 7.63 -0.34
CA LYS A 220 -8.23 7.29 0.58
C LYS A 220 -7.93 7.71 2.03
N TYR A 221 -6.65 7.72 2.43
CA TYR A 221 -6.22 8.03 3.80
C TYR A 221 -5.16 9.15 3.85
N PRO A 222 -5.43 10.34 3.29
CA PRO A 222 -4.39 11.36 3.09
C PRO A 222 -3.77 11.89 4.39
N LYS A 223 -4.52 11.86 5.50
CA LYS A 223 -4.05 12.30 6.83
C LYS A 223 -3.19 11.26 7.57
N LEU A 224 -3.19 10.01 7.12
CA LEU A 224 -2.43 8.93 7.75
C LEU A 224 -0.93 9.03 7.45
N TRP A 225 -0.58 9.53 6.26
CA TRP A 225 0.77 9.47 5.73
C TRP A 225 1.57 10.72 6.09
N LYS A 226 2.73 10.53 6.73
CA LYS A 226 3.60 11.62 7.20
C LYS A 226 4.78 11.91 6.26
N THR A 227 5.27 10.89 5.57
CA THR A 227 6.42 11.03 4.66
C THR A 227 5.97 11.50 3.28
N LYS A 228 6.77 12.35 2.62
CA LYS A 228 6.50 12.85 1.27
C LYS A 228 6.17 11.71 0.28
N THR A 229 6.93 10.62 0.30
CA THR A 229 6.70 9.46 -0.59
C THR A 229 5.32 8.82 -0.39
N ARG A 230 4.94 8.48 0.85
CA ARG A 230 3.63 7.89 1.15
C ARG A 230 2.45 8.83 0.90
N GLN A 231 2.69 10.14 0.85
CA GLN A 231 1.68 11.16 0.54
C GLN A 231 1.40 11.32 -0.96
N VAL A 232 2.26 10.79 -1.83
CA VAL A 232 2.06 10.86 -3.29
C VAL A 232 0.74 10.17 -3.65
N LYS A 233 -0.15 10.87 -4.36
CA LYS A 233 -1.48 10.36 -4.74
C LYS A 233 -1.54 9.80 -6.17
N THR A 234 -0.41 9.77 -6.88
CA THR A 234 -0.33 9.29 -8.25
C THR A 234 0.39 7.95 -8.31
N SER A 235 -0.15 7.02 -9.10
CA SER A 235 0.47 5.71 -9.31
C SER A 235 1.83 5.84 -9.98
N LYS A 236 2.00 6.79 -10.93
CA LYS A 236 3.31 7.05 -11.56
C LYS A 236 4.43 7.31 -10.56
N GLY A 237 4.17 8.15 -9.54
CA GLY A 237 5.19 8.45 -8.53
C GLY A 237 5.57 7.22 -7.69
N HIS A 238 4.59 6.39 -7.35
CA HIS A 238 4.86 5.13 -6.64
C HIS A 238 5.54 4.08 -7.52
N LYS A 239 5.23 4.01 -8.83
CA LYS A 239 5.92 3.12 -9.77
C LYS A 239 7.38 3.53 -9.94
N TYR A 240 7.63 4.83 -10.12
CA TYR A 240 8.98 5.37 -10.18
C TYR A 240 9.76 5.04 -8.91
N TRP A 241 9.16 5.21 -7.73
CA TRP A 241 9.78 4.82 -6.47
C TRP A 241 10.07 3.31 -6.43
N ALA A 242 9.09 2.46 -6.78
CA ALA A 242 9.24 1.00 -6.75
C ALA A 242 10.36 0.50 -7.67
N GLN A 243 10.46 1.04 -8.89
CA GLN A 243 11.50 0.70 -9.86
C GLN A 243 12.92 1.05 -9.40
N ASN A 244 13.05 2.02 -8.48
CA ASN A 244 14.34 2.48 -7.98
C ASN A 244 14.72 1.88 -6.63
N MET A 245 13.83 1.12 -5.99
CA MET A 245 14.04 0.57 -4.66
C MET A 245 14.29 -0.94 -4.70
N PRO A 246 15.07 -1.48 -3.74
CA PRO A 246 15.23 -2.92 -3.60
C PRO A 246 13.88 -3.61 -3.31
N ALA A 247 13.68 -4.83 -3.81
CA ALA A 247 12.40 -5.55 -3.66
C ALA A 247 11.96 -5.71 -2.18
N GLN A 248 12.93 -5.90 -1.29
CA GLN A 248 12.68 -5.98 0.16
C GLN A 248 12.10 -4.68 0.75
N PHE A 249 12.38 -3.50 0.18
CA PHE A 249 11.74 -2.25 0.59
C PHE A 249 10.28 -2.18 0.14
N LEU A 250 9.93 -2.78 -0.99
CA LEU A 250 8.55 -2.90 -1.45
C LEU A 250 7.71 -3.69 -0.44
N LYS A 251 8.21 -4.87 -0.03
CA LYS A 251 7.60 -5.71 1.02
C LYS A 251 7.50 -4.94 2.34
N SER A 252 8.56 -4.22 2.72
CA SER A 252 8.58 -3.38 3.93
C SER A 252 7.46 -2.34 3.94
N GLU A 253 7.33 -1.57 2.85
CA GLU A 253 6.29 -0.54 2.73
C GLU A 253 4.89 -1.15 2.72
N LEU A 254 4.70 -2.27 2.03
CA LEU A 254 3.41 -2.98 1.99
C LEU A 254 2.96 -3.36 3.41
N ILE A 255 3.84 -4.04 4.16
CA ILE A 255 3.57 -4.48 5.53
C ILE A 255 3.19 -3.29 6.41
N VAL A 256 4.01 -2.22 6.39
CA VAL A 256 3.78 -1.03 7.22
C VAL A 256 2.47 -0.33 6.84
N LYS A 257 2.22 -0.10 5.55
CA LYS A 257 1.02 0.60 5.06
C LYS A 257 -0.27 -0.14 5.44
N VAL A 258 -0.33 -1.45 5.21
CA VAL A 258 -1.53 -2.25 5.54
C VAL A 258 -1.81 -2.17 7.03
N HIS A 259 -0.78 -2.36 7.87
CA HIS A 259 -0.93 -2.28 9.31
C HIS A 259 -1.35 -0.87 9.80
N MET A 260 -0.73 0.18 9.26
CA MET A 260 -1.07 1.56 9.61
C MET A 260 -2.54 1.90 9.28
N VAL A 261 -3.05 1.44 8.14
CA VAL A 261 -4.45 1.68 7.75
C VAL A 261 -5.38 0.96 8.72
N TYR A 262 -5.15 -0.31 9.03
CA TYR A 262 -5.98 -1.02 10.02
C TYR A 262 -5.98 -0.34 11.38
N ASN A 263 -4.80 0.04 11.88
CA ASN A 263 -4.69 0.72 13.17
C ASN A 263 -5.47 2.05 13.15
N HIS A 264 -5.37 2.83 12.07
CA HIS A 264 -6.13 4.07 11.91
C HIS A 264 -7.65 3.83 11.91
N LEU A 265 -8.12 2.82 11.18
CA LEU A 265 -9.55 2.54 11.02
C LEU A 265 -10.22 1.93 12.27
N ASN A 266 -9.44 1.32 13.16
CA ASN A 266 -9.96 0.72 14.39
C ASN A 266 -9.82 1.64 15.61
N GLN A 267 -8.96 2.66 15.54
CA GLN A 267 -8.88 3.72 16.57
C GLN A 267 -10.04 4.73 16.43
N VAL A 268 -10.45 5.07 15.20
CA VAL A 268 -11.54 6.03 14.93
C VAL A 268 -12.92 5.54 15.38
N SER A 269 -13.09 4.25 15.70
CA SER A 269 -14.34 3.70 16.23
C SER A 269 -14.42 3.65 17.76
N ALA A 270 -13.38 4.11 18.45
CA ALA A 270 -13.32 4.19 19.91
C ALA A 270 -13.54 5.62 20.46
N GLU A 271 -13.80 6.57 19.57
CA GLU A 271 -14.26 7.94 19.84
C GLU A 271 -15.71 8.08 19.36
#